data_AF-D7FJ17-F1
#
_entry.id   AF-D7FJ17-F1
#
_cell.length_a   1.000
_cell.length_b   1.000
_cell.length_c   1.000
_cell.angle_alpha   90.00
_cell.angle_beta   90.00
_cell.angle_gamma   90.00
#
_symmetry.space_group_name_H-M   'P 1'
#
loop_
_entity.id
_entity.type
_entity.pdbx_description
1 polymer ?
#
loop_
_entity_poly.entity_id
_entity_poly.type
_entity_poly.pdbx_seq_one_letter_code
_entity_poly.pdbx_strand_id
1 'polypeptide(L)'
;MSGASPSPPDSSLDEATEEGFILASINTLLNRVGISAKPINSFEELRKSASSMFVAIFEAMFQVRQRGVVRKPAHVHNYVHNAQMVVDALAGPILNMDLSHITGEAIVRGDTVAIRNLVDIFMGISEVVIKRQARPDGGPAAQEFWAGSRRRLKARQGQPQLQQQQNQAQHHGTSSHPPPTASRFSRHRQHATRVSDTGRGDREHGLGVRPPRHEGLQESDHDGLDESLGRSELSPFRGETELKSSPSGEALTARDILEAHRMFEEREGVFERPEDVDVQQGPLRGEQLGMDRRVNRQEEDREMKYRRYYQRVLKDRLTALRKRELADARKQRFAHQNATHVAKVRQIKKERLEEKLRLARLSQRLHLQDEGRGRLSDLYKKILTALHRQRKEDDREDAARLKALHLAWQAQSDDLEKFFKERVELIVEHEQGSGRERAQTMALEERELSDLFRRAEMDYEARLSSQLEQQAVEAAAEERYHAEVQHAYKELLHMEDWSGASRDRFLGVRPNTAFEQRLKQVRVRADTARSRMKKERKHRNLNRAYGRGS
;
A
#
# COMPACT_ATOMS: atom_id res chain seq x y z
N MET A 1 45.78 44.97 19.96
CA MET A 1 44.94 44.18 19.05
C MET A 1 44.76 42.81 19.67
N SER A 2 43.70 42.62 20.46
CA SER A 2 43.37 41.33 21.06
C SER A 2 42.28 40.68 20.23
N GLY A 3 42.63 39.63 19.49
CA GLY A 3 41.71 38.82 18.72
C GLY A 3 40.88 37.93 19.65
N ALA A 4 39.57 38.16 19.69
CA ALA A 4 38.61 37.27 20.30
C ALA A 4 38.33 36.11 19.33
N SER A 5 38.62 34.89 19.76
CA SER A 5 38.20 33.67 19.07
C SER A 5 36.67 33.56 19.05
N PRO A 6 36.05 33.19 17.93
CA PRO A 6 34.62 32.94 17.86
C PRO A 6 34.27 31.65 18.60
N SER A 7 33.31 31.74 19.52
CA SER A 7 32.71 30.59 20.22
C SER A 7 31.98 29.65 19.23
N PRO A 8 32.01 28.33 19.45
CA PRO A 8 31.30 27.37 18.60
C PRO A 8 29.78 27.56 18.67
N PRO A 9 29.06 27.28 17.57
CA PRO A 9 27.60 27.37 17.52
C PRO A 9 26.95 26.34 18.47
N ASP A 10 25.93 26.82 19.18
CA ASP A 10 25.17 26.09 20.20
C ASP A 10 24.30 24.99 19.54
N SER A 11 24.78 23.75 19.55
CA SER A 11 24.19 22.58 18.86
C SER A 11 22.92 22.02 19.52
N SER A 12 22.44 22.63 20.60
CA SER A 12 21.34 22.13 21.44
C SER A 12 19.94 22.37 20.86
N LEU A 13 19.79 23.34 19.94
CA LEU A 13 18.49 23.68 19.34
C LEU A 13 18.08 22.72 18.20
N ASP A 14 19.05 22.13 17.51
CA ASP A 14 18.78 21.21 16.38
C ASP A 14 18.37 19.80 16.88
N GLU A 15 18.92 19.33 18.00
CA GLU A 15 18.57 18.02 18.56
C GLU A 15 17.10 17.94 19.02
N ALA A 16 16.60 19.01 19.64
CA ALA A 16 15.22 19.07 20.13
C ALA A 16 14.19 19.02 18.99
N THR A 17 14.54 19.54 17.81
CA THR A 17 13.67 19.47 16.62
C THR A 17 13.72 18.10 15.96
N GLU A 18 14.88 17.44 15.94
CA GLU A 18 15.02 16.09 15.39
C GLU A 18 14.30 15.03 16.23
N GLU A 19 14.43 15.07 17.56
CA GLU A 19 13.72 14.15 18.45
C GLU A 19 12.19 14.25 18.27
N GLY A 20 11.67 15.48 18.13
CA GLY A 20 10.26 15.72 17.85
C GLY A 20 9.78 15.09 16.55
N PHE A 21 10.60 15.16 15.48
CA PHE A 21 10.29 14.52 14.21
C PHE A 21 10.28 12.98 14.31
N ILE A 22 11.25 12.42 15.03
CA ILE A 22 11.31 10.96 15.26
C ILE A 22 10.07 10.50 16.03
N LEU A 23 9.65 11.24 17.06
CA LEU A 23 8.44 10.94 17.85
C LEU A 23 7.16 10.99 17.01
N ALA A 24 7.03 11.99 16.12
CA ALA A 24 5.88 12.08 15.23
C ALA A 24 5.85 10.90 14.24
N SER A 25 7.01 10.56 13.66
CA SER A 25 7.17 9.46 12.72
C SER A 25 6.87 8.10 13.35
N ILE A 26 7.35 7.84 14.57
CA ILE A 26 7.12 6.56 15.23
C ILE A 26 5.67 6.40 15.69
N ASN A 27 5.03 7.46 16.19
CA ASN A 27 3.60 7.41 16.52
C ASN A 27 2.74 7.16 15.27
N THR A 28 3.11 7.77 14.14
CA THR A 28 2.48 7.50 12.84
C THR A 28 2.65 6.03 12.43
N LEU A 29 3.87 5.50 12.55
CA LEU A 29 4.17 4.10 12.27
C LEU A 29 3.35 3.15 13.16
N LEU A 30 3.32 3.38 14.47
CA LEU A 30 2.58 2.55 15.43
C LEU A 30 1.08 2.53 15.13
N ASN A 31 0.51 3.68 14.74
CA ASN A 31 -0.89 3.77 14.31
C ASN A 31 -1.14 3.02 13.01
N ARG A 32 -0.23 3.13 12.03
CA ARG A 32 -0.33 2.39 10.75
C ARG A 32 -0.26 0.88 10.94
N VAL A 33 0.57 0.40 11.87
CA VAL A 33 0.73 -1.03 12.14
C VAL A 33 -0.35 -1.57 13.09
N GLY A 34 -1.06 -0.69 13.81
CA GLY A 34 -2.17 -1.06 14.69
C GLY A 34 -1.76 -1.63 16.05
N ILE A 35 -0.57 -1.26 16.56
CA ILE A 35 -0.03 -1.80 17.82
C ILE A 35 -0.34 -0.91 19.02
N SER A 36 -0.47 0.40 18.83
CA SER A 36 -0.55 1.33 19.97
C SER A 36 -1.93 1.95 20.17
N ALA A 37 -2.37 1.97 21.42
CA ALA A 37 -3.48 2.78 21.91
C ALA A 37 -3.02 4.09 22.59
N LYS A 38 -1.72 4.25 22.88
CA LYS A 38 -1.16 5.41 23.59
C LYS A 38 0.06 6.00 22.84
N PRO A 39 0.05 7.29 22.48
CA PRO A 39 1.20 7.93 21.85
C PRO A 39 2.37 8.06 22.84
N ILE A 40 3.58 7.93 22.32
CA ILE A 40 4.84 8.18 23.04
C ILE A 40 5.07 9.70 23.03
N ASN A 41 5.23 10.29 24.21
CA ASN A 41 5.21 11.76 24.35
C ASN A 41 6.59 12.36 24.60
N SER A 42 7.62 11.54 24.82
CA SER A 42 8.98 12.00 25.06
C SER A 42 10.00 11.05 24.44
N PHE A 43 11.14 11.60 24.01
CA PHE A 43 12.21 10.80 23.44
C PHE A 43 12.82 9.85 24.46
N GLU A 44 12.83 10.25 25.74
CA GLU A 44 13.27 9.39 26.85
C GLU A 44 12.38 8.14 27.03
N GLU A 45 11.06 8.29 26.84
CA GLU A 45 10.12 7.16 26.82
C GLU A 45 10.36 6.25 25.60
N LEU A 46 10.63 6.85 24.44
CA LEU A 46 11.02 6.12 23.24
C LEU A 46 12.30 5.32 23.47
N ARG A 47 13.37 5.94 23.96
CA ARG A 47 14.66 5.29 24.24
C ARG A 47 14.50 4.06 25.14
N LYS A 48 13.76 4.19 26.24
CA LYS A 48 13.51 3.08 27.19
C LYS A 48 12.72 1.92 26.58
N SER A 49 11.90 2.19 25.58
CA SER A 49 11.00 1.21 24.97
C SER A 49 11.41 0.77 23.56
N ALA A 50 12.42 1.40 22.94
CA ALA A 50 12.78 1.27 21.54
C ALA A 50 12.97 -0.20 21.11
N SER A 51 13.78 -0.96 21.85
CA SER A 51 14.04 -2.38 21.56
C SER A 51 12.74 -3.22 21.54
N SER A 52 11.94 -3.15 22.60
CA SER A 52 10.67 -3.89 22.69
C SER A 52 9.65 -3.43 21.65
N MET A 53 9.65 -2.15 21.33
CA MET A 53 8.76 -1.54 20.35
C MET A 53 9.07 -1.98 18.93
N PHE A 54 10.35 -1.97 18.51
CA PHE A 54 10.75 -2.45 17.18
C PHE A 54 10.49 -3.94 17.01
N VAL A 55 10.65 -4.75 18.07
CA VAL A 55 10.20 -6.15 18.06
C VAL A 55 8.69 -6.22 17.81
N ALA A 56 7.88 -5.46 18.54
CA ALA A 56 6.43 -5.48 18.37
C ALA A 56 6.00 -5.04 16.95
N ILE A 57 6.61 -3.96 16.43
CA ILE A 57 6.41 -3.47 15.06
C ILE A 57 6.71 -4.57 14.04
N PHE A 58 7.88 -5.18 14.16
CA PHE A 58 8.29 -6.28 13.29
C PHE A 58 7.29 -7.44 13.33
N GLU A 59 6.93 -7.92 14.52
CA GLU A 59 6.06 -9.08 14.68
C GLU A 59 4.65 -8.82 14.14
N ALA A 60 4.11 -7.62 14.33
CA ALA A 60 2.80 -7.26 13.81
C ALA A 60 2.80 -7.07 12.30
N MET A 61 3.80 -6.36 11.74
CA MET A 61 3.90 -6.12 10.30
C MET A 61 4.05 -7.42 9.50
N PHE A 62 4.88 -8.35 9.99
CA PHE A 62 5.16 -9.60 9.27
C PHE A 62 4.27 -10.77 9.72
N GLN A 63 3.46 -10.60 10.78
CA GLN A 63 2.65 -11.65 11.40
C GLN A 63 3.47 -12.91 11.75
N VAL A 64 4.69 -12.69 12.24
CA VAL A 64 5.65 -13.75 12.60
C VAL A 64 6.20 -13.46 13.99
N ARG A 65 6.28 -14.48 14.85
CA ARG A 65 7.06 -14.38 16.09
C ARG A 65 8.53 -14.56 15.80
N GLN A 66 9.33 -13.56 16.17
CA GLN A 66 10.77 -13.60 15.98
C GLN A 66 11.39 -14.55 17.01
N ARG A 67 12.13 -15.56 16.52
CA ARG A 67 12.87 -16.52 17.37
C ARG A 67 14.14 -15.86 17.92
N GLY A 68 14.59 -16.29 19.09
CA GLY A 68 15.77 -15.74 19.76
C GLY A 68 15.53 -14.43 20.50
N VAL A 69 14.35 -13.81 20.37
CA VAL A 69 13.96 -12.64 21.18
C VAL A 69 13.72 -13.06 22.62
N VAL A 70 14.43 -12.43 23.55
CA VAL A 70 14.26 -12.58 24.99
C VAL A 70 13.00 -11.82 25.42
N ARG A 71 11.92 -12.54 25.72
CA ARG A 71 10.58 -11.97 26.01
C ARG A 71 10.47 -11.30 27.37
N LYS A 72 11.35 -11.65 28.31
CA LYS A 72 11.48 -11.03 29.62
C LYS A 72 12.91 -10.50 29.75
N PRO A 73 13.25 -9.40 29.05
CA PRO A 73 14.59 -8.85 29.13
C PRO A 73 14.86 -8.35 30.55
N ALA A 74 15.92 -8.86 31.19
CA ALA A 74 16.31 -8.50 32.55
C ALA A 74 17.51 -7.53 32.58
N HIS A 75 18.31 -7.54 31.52
CA HIS A 75 19.56 -6.77 31.42
C HIS A 75 19.61 -6.00 30.10
N VAL A 76 20.37 -4.89 30.08
CA VAL A 76 20.56 -4.05 28.88
C VAL A 76 21.02 -4.87 27.66
N HIS A 77 21.90 -5.85 27.88
CA HIS A 77 22.34 -6.78 26.83
C HIS A 77 21.18 -7.52 26.15
N ASN A 78 20.12 -7.87 26.88
CA ASN A 78 18.95 -8.54 26.29
C ASN A 78 18.18 -7.59 25.36
N TYR A 79 18.12 -6.29 25.69
CA TYR A 79 17.50 -5.29 24.82
C TYR A 79 18.35 -5.04 23.57
N VAL A 80 19.69 -5.01 23.71
CA VAL A 80 20.63 -4.87 22.59
C VAL A 80 20.49 -6.07 21.65
N HIS A 81 20.51 -7.28 22.20
CA HIS A 81 20.29 -8.52 21.45
C HIS A 81 18.94 -8.53 20.73
N ASN A 82 17.85 -8.16 21.42
CA ASN A 82 16.52 -8.11 20.82
C ASN A 82 16.45 -7.11 19.66
N ALA A 83 17.05 -5.93 19.80
CA ALA A 83 17.09 -4.93 18.74
C ALA A 83 17.94 -5.40 17.55
N GLN A 84 19.10 -5.99 17.81
CA GLN A 84 19.95 -6.56 16.75
C GLN A 84 19.25 -7.68 15.98
N MET A 85 18.48 -8.53 16.67
CA MET A 85 17.68 -9.57 16.02
C MET A 85 16.64 -9.03 15.04
N VAL A 86 16.11 -7.82 15.27
CA VAL A 86 15.20 -7.14 14.34
C VAL A 86 15.99 -6.61 13.15
N VAL A 87 17.11 -5.94 13.39
CA VAL A 87 17.99 -5.42 12.33
C VAL A 87 18.46 -6.54 11.40
N ASP A 88 18.97 -7.65 11.94
CA ASP A 88 19.47 -8.78 11.15
C ASP A 88 18.36 -9.48 10.33
N ALA A 89 17.12 -9.42 10.84
CA ALA A 89 15.95 -9.97 10.15
C ALA A 89 15.46 -9.06 9.03
N LEU A 90 15.62 -7.74 9.18
CA LEU A 90 15.37 -6.78 8.11
C LEU A 90 16.46 -6.85 7.03
N ALA A 91 17.72 -6.81 7.44
CA ALA A 91 18.88 -6.77 6.56
C ALA A 91 18.93 -7.95 5.59
N GLY A 92 18.85 -9.19 6.09
CA GLY A 92 18.95 -10.37 5.24
C GLY A 92 17.63 -10.77 4.58
N PRO A 93 16.69 -11.41 5.31
CA PRO A 93 15.51 -12.03 4.71
C PRO A 93 14.50 -11.11 4.01
N ILE A 94 14.45 -9.83 4.38
CA ILE A 94 13.38 -8.91 3.96
C ILE A 94 13.90 -7.93 2.91
N LEU A 95 14.97 -7.20 3.21
CA LEU A 95 15.51 -6.16 2.34
C LEU A 95 16.66 -6.68 1.46
N ASN A 96 17.40 -7.70 1.92
CA ASN A 96 18.64 -8.15 1.30
C ASN A 96 19.63 -6.99 1.09
N MET A 97 19.77 -6.14 2.11
CA MET A 97 20.63 -4.95 2.13
C MET A 97 21.48 -4.96 3.40
N ASP A 98 22.67 -4.35 3.33
CA ASP A 98 23.50 -4.17 4.52
C ASP A 98 22.94 -3.04 5.40
N LEU A 99 22.71 -3.35 6.68
CA LEU A 99 22.27 -2.41 7.70
C LEU A 99 23.32 -2.29 8.83
N SER A 100 24.59 -2.57 8.54
CA SER A 100 25.70 -2.51 9.51
C SER A 100 25.84 -1.18 10.27
N HIS A 101 25.39 -0.08 9.68
CA HIS A 101 25.35 1.25 10.30
C HIS A 101 24.26 1.40 11.38
N ILE A 102 23.30 0.48 11.46
CA ILE A 102 22.26 0.44 12.49
C ILE A 102 22.58 -0.74 13.42
N THR A 103 23.05 -0.47 14.62
CA THR A 103 23.35 -1.52 15.61
C THR A 103 22.31 -1.54 16.71
N GLY A 104 22.04 -2.73 17.27
CA GLY A 104 21.18 -2.88 18.44
C GLY A 104 21.67 -2.06 19.64
N GLU A 105 22.99 -1.87 19.75
CA GLU A 105 23.59 -1.04 20.79
C GLU A 105 23.30 0.45 20.59
N ALA A 106 23.40 0.96 19.36
CA ALA A 106 23.05 2.34 19.05
C ALA A 106 21.56 2.61 19.35
N ILE A 107 20.67 1.69 18.99
CA ILE A 107 19.23 1.79 19.27
C ILE A 107 18.95 1.88 20.78
N VAL A 108 19.57 1.01 21.60
CA VAL A 108 19.33 0.98 23.05
C VAL A 108 19.97 2.18 23.77
N ARG A 109 21.09 2.70 23.25
CA ARG A 109 21.68 3.95 23.77
C ARG A 109 20.85 5.19 23.44
N GLY A 110 19.92 5.09 22.50
CA GLY A 110 19.09 6.22 22.07
C GLY A 110 19.75 7.08 21.00
N ASP A 111 20.64 6.52 20.19
CA ASP A 111 21.21 7.22 19.04
C ASP A 111 20.09 7.62 18.07
N THR A 112 19.88 8.93 17.94
CA THR A 112 18.79 9.53 17.14
C THR A 112 18.89 9.10 15.68
N VAL A 113 20.10 9.04 15.14
CA VAL A 113 20.36 8.67 13.74
C VAL A 113 20.01 7.20 13.51
N ALA A 114 20.44 6.31 14.41
CA ALA A 114 20.13 4.89 14.30
C ALA A 114 18.62 4.60 14.44
N ILE A 115 17.95 5.25 15.39
CA ILE A 115 16.49 5.12 15.59
C ILE A 115 15.73 5.67 14.39
N ARG A 116 16.10 6.86 13.90
CA ARG A 116 15.48 7.48 12.74
C ARG A 116 15.59 6.61 11.50
N ASN A 117 16.80 6.13 11.19
CA ASN A 117 17.02 5.26 10.04
C ASN A 117 16.17 3.98 10.12
N LEU A 118 16.06 3.39 11.31
CA LEU A 118 15.23 2.20 11.50
C LEU A 118 13.73 2.51 11.35
N VAL A 119 13.26 3.65 11.84
CA VAL A 119 11.88 4.12 11.66
C VAL A 119 11.58 4.37 10.19
N ASP A 120 12.49 5.04 9.46
CA ASP A 120 12.34 5.34 8.04
C ASP A 120 12.27 4.05 7.21
N ILE A 121 13.08 3.05 7.54
CA ILE A 121 13.00 1.71 6.93
C ILE A 121 11.62 1.09 7.16
N PHE A 122 11.13 1.06 8.41
CA PHE A 122 9.81 0.50 8.71
C PHE A 122 8.68 1.29 8.05
N MET A 123 8.78 2.62 8.00
CA MET A 123 7.82 3.49 7.32
C MET A 123 7.77 3.19 5.82
N GLY A 124 8.93 3.10 5.16
CA GLY A 124 9.03 2.70 3.76
C GLY A 124 8.40 1.33 3.49
N ILE A 125 8.66 0.35 4.35
CA ILE A 125 8.03 -0.98 4.25
C ILE A 125 6.51 -0.86 4.44
N SER A 126 6.04 -0.11 5.44
CA SER A 126 4.61 0.06 5.74
C SER A 126 3.85 0.67 4.56
N GLU A 127 4.45 1.63 3.87
CA GLU A 127 3.83 2.27 2.71
C GLU A 127 3.70 1.33 1.53
N VAL A 128 4.73 0.52 1.27
CA VAL A 128 4.67 -0.50 0.23
C VAL A 128 3.59 -1.54 0.56
N VAL A 129 3.44 -1.89 1.85
CA VAL A 129 2.39 -2.81 2.32
C VAL A 129 1.00 -2.21 2.11
N ILE A 130 0.75 -1.00 2.59
CA ILE A 130 -0.56 -0.34 2.52
C ILE A 130 -0.95 -0.03 1.06
N LYS A 131 -0.04 0.53 0.27
CA LYS A 131 -0.30 0.86 -1.16
C LYS A 131 -0.64 -0.39 -1.98
N ARG A 132 -0.08 -1.55 -1.64
CA ARG A 132 -0.37 -2.81 -2.33
C ARG A 132 -1.65 -3.49 -1.83
N GLN A 133 -2.05 -3.29 -0.57
CA GLN A 133 -3.34 -3.76 -0.04
C GLN A 133 -4.53 -2.93 -0.53
N ALA A 134 -4.34 -1.65 -0.83
CA ALA A 134 -5.39 -0.75 -1.30
C ALA A 134 -5.71 -0.87 -2.80
N ARG A 135 -4.95 -1.66 -3.58
CA ARG A 135 -5.25 -1.91 -5.00
C ARG A 135 -6.30 -3.03 -5.11
N PRO A 136 -7.45 -2.80 -5.78
CA PRO A 136 -8.51 -3.80 -5.93
C PRO A 136 -8.11 -5.00 -6.80
N ASP A 137 -7.11 -4.84 -7.67
CA ASP A 137 -6.54 -5.91 -8.51
C ASP A 137 -5.32 -6.57 -7.88
N GLY A 138 -5.32 -6.79 -6.56
CA GLY A 138 -4.22 -7.39 -5.81
C GLY A 138 -3.85 -8.79 -6.31
N GLY A 139 -3.12 -8.88 -7.42
CA GLY A 139 -2.73 -10.11 -8.06
C GLY A 139 -1.84 -10.99 -7.15
N PRO A 140 -1.77 -12.30 -7.43
CA PRO A 140 -1.13 -13.31 -6.57
C PRO A 140 0.32 -13.00 -6.21
N ALA A 141 1.04 -12.20 -7.01
CA ALA A 141 2.42 -11.79 -6.78
C ALA A 141 2.65 -11.04 -5.44
N ALA A 142 1.68 -10.25 -4.95
CA ALA A 142 1.83 -9.51 -3.69
C ALA A 142 1.68 -10.43 -2.47
N GLN A 143 0.74 -11.38 -2.54
CA GLN A 143 0.58 -12.41 -1.53
C GLN A 143 1.77 -13.38 -1.56
N GLU A 144 2.33 -13.66 -2.73
CA GLU A 144 3.50 -14.52 -2.90
C GLU A 144 4.82 -13.89 -2.43
N PHE A 145 5.06 -12.59 -2.63
CA PHE A 145 6.26 -11.94 -2.10
C PHE A 145 6.31 -12.01 -0.57
N TRP A 146 5.17 -11.74 0.10
CA TRP A 146 5.09 -11.80 1.55
C TRP A 146 4.94 -13.22 2.08
N ALA A 147 4.20 -14.11 1.41
CA ALA A 147 4.23 -15.54 1.73
C ALA A 147 5.64 -16.10 1.54
N GLY A 148 6.40 -15.59 0.58
CA GLY A 148 7.81 -15.89 0.31
C GLY A 148 8.72 -15.37 1.42
N SER A 149 8.59 -14.12 1.83
CA SER A 149 9.35 -13.55 2.97
C SER A 149 8.99 -14.23 4.29
N ARG A 150 7.71 -14.54 4.54
CA ARG A 150 7.27 -15.38 5.68
C ARG A 150 7.84 -16.79 5.59
N ARG A 151 7.86 -17.40 4.40
CA ARG A 151 8.46 -18.73 4.16
C ARG A 151 9.97 -18.69 4.38
N ARG A 152 10.69 -17.66 3.92
CA ARG A 152 12.12 -17.46 4.16
C ARG A 152 12.44 -17.26 5.63
N LEU A 153 11.64 -16.44 6.33
CA LEU A 153 11.75 -16.27 7.79
C LEU A 153 11.50 -17.59 8.52
N LYS A 154 10.45 -18.35 8.16
CA LYS A 154 10.14 -19.67 8.76
C LYS A 154 11.16 -20.75 8.41
N ALA A 155 11.72 -20.75 7.19
CA ALA A 155 12.72 -21.72 6.74
C ALA A 155 14.06 -21.50 7.44
N ARG A 156 14.49 -20.23 7.56
CA ARG A 156 15.70 -19.86 8.31
C ARG A 156 15.56 -20.18 9.81
N GLN A 157 14.34 -20.17 10.34
CA GLN A 157 14.04 -20.62 11.70
C GLN A 157 14.20 -22.15 11.91
N GLY A 158 14.20 -22.96 10.86
CA GLY A 158 14.29 -24.43 10.92
C GLY A 158 15.71 -25.00 10.79
N GLN A 159 16.72 -24.21 10.46
CA GLN A 159 18.11 -24.66 10.40
C GLN A 159 18.79 -24.52 11.78
N PRO A 160 19.40 -25.58 12.34
CA PRO A 160 20.21 -25.46 13.55
C PRO A 160 21.41 -24.54 13.28
N GLN A 161 21.60 -23.55 14.16
CA GLN A 161 22.71 -22.60 14.14
C GLN A 161 24.05 -23.33 14.22
N LEU A 162 24.70 -23.55 13.07
CA LEU A 162 26.07 -24.09 13.00
C LEU A 162 27.10 -23.04 12.57
N GLN A 163 26.71 -21.76 12.46
CA GLN A 163 27.56 -20.72 11.85
C GLN A 163 27.97 -19.58 12.79
N GLN A 164 27.53 -19.57 14.05
CA GLN A 164 27.93 -18.52 15.00
C GLN A 164 29.23 -18.83 15.77
N GLN A 165 29.82 -20.02 15.58
CA GLN A 165 31.09 -20.42 16.22
C GLN A 165 32.34 -20.13 15.37
N GLN A 166 32.21 -19.75 14.09
CA GLN A 166 33.38 -19.48 13.23
C GLN A 166 33.89 -18.02 13.31
N ASN A 167 33.08 -17.06 13.77
CA ASN A 167 33.49 -15.65 13.83
C ASN A 167 34.04 -15.19 15.20
N GLN A 168 34.12 -16.08 16.20
CA GLN A 168 34.76 -15.76 17.50
C GLN A 168 36.21 -16.25 17.61
N ALA A 169 36.74 -16.95 16.59
CA ALA A 169 38.10 -17.50 16.62
C ALA A 169 39.18 -16.58 16.03
N GLN A 170 38.87 -15.34 15.61
CA GLN A 170 39.83 -14.46 14.92
C GLN A 170 40.34 -13.25 15.73
N HIS A 171 40.02 -13.10 17.01
CA HIS A 171 40.41 -11.90 17.78
C HIS A 171 41.29 -12.08 19.02
N HIS A 172 41.86 -13.26 19.28
CA HIS A 172 42.87 -13.41 20.35
C HIS A 172 44.11 -14.16 19.84
N GLY A 173 45.29 -13.50 19.88
CA GLY A 173 46.57 -14.20 19.86
C GLY A 173 47.71 -13.56 19.06
N THR A 174 48.17 -12.38 19.45
CA THR A 174 49.55 -11.95 19.17
C THR A 174 50.49 -12.54 20.22
N SER A 175 51.29 -13.55 19.89
CA SER A 175 52.64 -13.71 20.47
C SER A 175 53.49 -14.71 19.70
N SER A 176 54.72 -14.29 19.46
CA SER A 176 55.92 -14.94 18.92
C SER A 176 56.22 -16.38 19.40
N HIS A 177 56.45 -17.31 18.45
CA HIS A 177 57.71 -18.07 18.29
C HIS A 177 57.62 -19.11 17.13
N PRO A 178 58.74 -19.50 16.48
CA PRO A 178 58.76 -20.38 15.29
C PRO A 178 59.23 -21.83 15.63
N PRO A 179 59.43 -22.77 14.67
CA PRO A 179 58.75 -24.08 14.66
C PRO A 179 59.67 -25.27 15.03
N PRO A 180 59.21 -26.52 14.87
CA PRO A 180 59.83 -27.30 13.80
C PRO A 180 58.89 -28.19 12.98
N THR A 181 59.30 -28.31 11.72
CA THR A 181 59.12 -29.38 10.73
C THR A 181 58.65 -30.76 11.21
N ALA A 182 57.69 -31.36 10.52
CA ALA A 182 57.89 -32.61 9.77
C ALA A 182 56.63 -33.13 9.04
N SER A 183 56.88 -33.65 7.84
CA SER A 183 56.21 -34.76 7.15
C SER A 183 54.75 -34.57 6.67
N ARG A 184 54.48 -34.33 5.38
CA ARG A 184 54.50 -35.28 4.24
C ARG A 184 53.54 -36.47 4.42
N PHE A 185 52.43 -36.46 3.68
CA PHE A 185 51.73 -37.55 2.95
C PHE A 185 50.36 -37.00 2.53
N SER A 186 50.11 -36.54 1.30
CA SER A 186 49.91 -37.29 0.05
C SER A 186 48.84 -38.39 0.13
N ARG A 187 47.66 -38.11 -0.44
CA ARG A 187 46.76 -38.97 -1.24
C ARG A 187 45.49 -38.16 -1.56
N HIS A 188 45.30 -37.62 -2.76
CA HIS A 188 44.81 -38.29 -3.96
C HIS A 188 43.53 -39.12 -3.73
N ARG A 189 42.36 -38.56 -4.03
CA ARG A 189 41.31 -39.30 -4.77
C ARG A 189 40.39 -38.37 -5.54
N GLN A 190 40.22 -38.74 -6.79
CA GLN A 190 39.58 -38.04 -7.89
C GLN A 190 38.09 -38.40 -8.02
N HIS A 191 37.38 -37.49 -8.70
CA HIS A 191 36.28 -37.66 -9.66
C HIS A 191 35.13 -38.65 -9.39
N ALA A 192 33.91 -38.12 -9.46
CA ALA A 192 32.87 -38.71 -10.30
C ALA A 192 31.99 -37.60 -10.89
N THR A 193 31.99 -37.58 -12.22
CA THR A 193 31.19 -36.76 -13.13
C THR A 193 29.80 -37.35 -13.39
N ARG A 194 28.92 -36.50 -13.92
CA ARG A 194 27.83 -36.80 -14.88
C ARG A 194 26.60 -37.53 -14.33
N VAL A 195 25.41 -36.98 -14.56
CA VAL A 195 24.56 -37.24 -15.73
C VAL A 195 23.54 -36.10 -15.85
N SER A 196 23.50 -35.49 -17.02
CA SER A 196 22.40 -34.68 -17.55
C SER A 196 21.31 -35.61 -18.05
N ASP A 197 20.04 -35.34 -17.72
CA ASP A 197 18.94 -35.89 -18.51
C ASP A 197 17.78 -34.90 -18.63
N THR A 198 17.19 -34.96 -19.82
CA THR A 198 16.27 -34.03 -20.47
C THR A 198 14.86 -34.61 -20.51
N GLY A 199 13.85 -33.75 -20.49
CA GLY A 199 12.45 -34.08 -20.86
C GLY A 199 11.49 -33.28 -19.98
N ARG A 200 10.78 -32.25 -20.45
CA ARG A 200 9.86 -32.13 -21.59
C ARG A 200 8.78 -33.23 -21.57
N GLY A 201 7.60 -32.83 -21.12
CA GLY A 201 6.41 -33.66 -21.08
C GLY A 201 5.20 -32.83 -20.66
N ASP A 202 4.60 -32.17 -21.66
CA ASP A 202 3.22 -31.69 -21.61
C ASP A 202 2.29 -32.82 -21.19
N ARG A 203 1.30 -32.53 -20.33
CA ARG A 203 0.00 -33.21 -20.33
C ARG A 203 -1.02 -32.41 -19.53
N GLU A 204 -1.90 -31.81 -20.31
CA GLU A 204 -3.27 -31.46 -19.94
C GLU A 204 -3.99 -32.68 -19.35
N HIS A 205 -4.64 -32.52 -18.21
CA HIS A 205 -5.88 -33.22 -17.89
C HIS A 205 -6.70 -32.34 -16.95
N GLY A 206 -7.78 -31.80 -17.50
CA GLY A 206 -8.85 -31.23 -16.71
C GLY A 206 -9.61 -32.31 -15.96
N LEU A 207 -9.88 -32.06 -14.68
CA LEU A 207 -10.95 -32.71 -13.95
C LEU A 207 -11.70 -31.61 -13.19
N GLY A 208 -12.93 -31.38 -13.65
CA GLY A 208 -13.87 -30.49 -13.01
C GLY A 208 -14.33 -31.07 -11.68
N VAL A 209 -14.42 -30.20 -10.68
CA VAL A 209 -15.12 -30.48 -9.43
C VAL A 209 -16.23 -29.44 -9.30
N ARG A 210 -17.46 -29.94 -9.43
CA ARG A 210 -18.72 -29.21 -9.19
C ARG A 210 -18.81 -28.77 -7.73
N PRO A 211 -19.46 -27.63 -7.43
CA PRO A 211 -19.83 -27.26 -6.06
C PRO A 211 -21.11 -27.98 -5.61
N PRO A 212 -21.29 -28.28 -4.31
CA PRO A 212 -22.57 -28.76 -3.81
C PRO A 212 -23.56 -27.60 -3.64
N ARG A 213 -24.75 -27.81 -4.20
CA ARG A 213 -26.00 -27.12 -3.87
C ARG A 213 -26.44 -27.57 -2.47
N HIS A 214 -26.88 -26.63 -1.64
CA HIS A 214 -27.89 -26.83 -0.60
C HIS A 214 -28.95 -25.74 -0.90
N GLU A 215 -30.13 -26.05 -1.43
CA GLU A 215 -31.31 -26.55 -0.68
C GLU A 215 -31.44 -25.75 0.63
N GLY A 216 -32.28 -24.71 0.74
CA GLY A 216 -33.63 -24.59 0.20
C GLY A 216 -34.62 -25.29 1.11
N LEU A 217 -34.65 -24.93 2.39
CA LEU A 217 -35.74 -25.28 3.29
C LEU A 217 -36.63 -24.05 3.48
N GLN A 218 -37.76 -24.09 2.80
CA GLN A 218 -38.99 -23.43 3.20
C GLN A 218 -39.46 -24.08 4.50
N GLU A 219 -39.69 -23.29 5.54
CA GLU A 219 -40.63 -23.63 6.60
C GLU A 219 -41.68 -22.52 6.62
N SER A 220 -42.83 -22.86 6.07
CA SER A 220 -44.11 -22.15 6.18
C SER A 220 -44.87 -22.71 7.38
N ASP A 221 -45.38 -21.77 8.19
CA ASP A 221 -46.66 -21.77 8.89
C ASP A 221 -47.08 -22.90 9.85
N HIS A 222 -47.86 -22.46 10.85
CA HIS A 222 -48.69 -23.22 11.78
C HIS A 222 -47.97 -23.85 13.00
N ASP A 223 -48.15 -23.27 14.18
CA ASP A 223 -49.36 -23.48 14.97
C ASP A 223 -49.41 -22.54 16.19
N GLY A 224 -50.57 -21.94 16.40
CA GLY A 224 -50.94 -21.35 17.66
C GLY A 224 -51.41 -22.45 18.61
N LEU A 225 -50.85 -22.48 19.81
CA LEU A 225 -51.50 -23.03 20.99
C LEU A 225 -51.16 -22.13 22.19
N ASP A 226 -52.20 -21.38 22.57
CA ASP A 226 -52.68 -21.18 23.94
C ASP A 226 -51.86 -21.89 25.03
N GLU A 227 -51.14 -21.12 25.85
CA GLU A 227 -50.84 -21.50 27.22
C GLU A 227 -51.19 -20.33 28.16
N SER A 228 -52.49 -20.16 28.29
CA SER A 228 -53.14 -19.69 29.50
C SER A 228 -52.71 -20.52 30.73
N LEU A 229 -51.62 -20.13 31.39
CA LEU A 229 -51.30 -20.66 32.72
C LEU A 229 -51.02 -19.54 33.73
N GLY A 230 -52.06 -19.26 34.53
CA GLY A 230 -51.90 -19.22 35.97
C GLY A 230 -51.37 -17.92 36.57
N ARG A 231 -52.22 -16.89 36.57
CA ARG A 231 -52.30 -16.00 37.74
C ARG A 231 -52.71 -16.86 38.95
N SER A 232 -51.73 -17.39 39.66
CA SER A 232 -51.94 -17.91 41.01
C SER A 232 -51.75 -16.74 41.97
N GLU A 233 -52.89 -16.23 42.43
CA GLU A 233 -52.98 -15.31 43.54
C GLU A 233 -52.08 -15.79 44.69
N LEU A 234 -51.17 -14.94 45.10
CA LEU A 234 -50.44 -15.07 46.35
C LEU A 234 -51.45 -14.89 47.48
N SER A 235 -52.10 -15.99 47.86
CA SER A 235 -52.79 -16.12 49.13
C SER A 235 -51.79 -15.83 50.27
N PRO A 236 -52.13 -14.95 51.22
CA PRO A 236 -51.31 -14.71 52.39
C PRO A 236 -51.47 -15.93 53.30
N PHE A 237 -50.51 -16.87 53.24
CA PHE A 237 -50.48 -17.98 54.17
C PHE A 237 -50.10 -17.47 55.56
N ARG A 238 -51.15 -17.02 56.26
CA ARG A 238 -51.23 -16.82 57.71
C ARG A 238 -50.99 -18.18 58.34
N GLY A 239 -49.75 -18.40 58.75
CA GLY A 239 -49.30 -19.60 59.43
C GLY A 239 -48.29 -19.21 60.49
N GLU A 240 -48.69 -18.30 61.38
CA GLU A 240 -48.13 -18.20 62.73
C GLU A 240 -48.36 -19.55 63.41
N THR A 241 -47.45 -20.49 63.17
CA THR A 241 -47.22 -21.53 64.16
C THR A 241 -46.33 -20.89 65.20
N GLU A 242 -46.99 -20.27 66.18
CA GLU A 242 -46.42 -20.07 67.50
C GLU A 242 -45.72 -21.37 67.89
N LEU A 243 -44.40 -21.36 67.78
CA LEU A 243 -43.54 -22.32 68.43
C LEU A 243 -43.79 -22.16 69.92
N LYS A 244 -44.79 -22.89 70.41
CA LYS A 244 -44.95 -23.21 71.83
C LYS A 244 -43.58 -23.65 72.31
N SER A 245 -42.97 -22.77 73.12
CA SER A 245 -41.79 -23.05 73.90
C SER A 245 -42.00 -24.40 74.57
N SER A 246 -41.29 -25.41 74.10
CA SER A 246 -41.25 -26.69 74.79
C SER A 246 -40.71 -26.40 76.20
N PRO A 247 -41.39 -26.85 77.26
CA PRO A 247 -40.95 -26.58 78.61
C PRO A 247 -39.54 -27.15 78.77
N SER A 248 -38.61 -26.24 79.09
CA SER A 248 -37.26 -26.59 79.53
C SER A 248 -37.37 -27.68 80.58
N GLY A 249 -36.61 -28.76 80.39
CA GLY A 249 -36.66 -29.96 81.21
C GLY A 249 -36.93 -29.67 82.67
N GLU A 250 -38.15 -30.02 83.10
CA GLU A 250 -38.50 -30.13 84.51
C GLU A 250 -37.53 -31.14 85.11
N ALA A 251 -36.51 -30.63 85.80
CA ALA A 251 -35.80 -31.40 86.80
C ALA A 251 -36.85 -31.98 87.73
N LEU A 252 -36.73 -33.29 88.04
CA LEU A 252 -37.57 -34.03 89.00
C LEU A 252 -38.02 -33.08 90.10
N THR A 253 -39.27 -32.63 90.03
CA THR A 253 -39.76 -31.66 90.99
C THR A 253 -39.85 -32.40 92.32
N ALA A 254 -39.68 -31.69 93.43
CA ALA A 254 -39.82 -32.28 94.77
C ALA A 254 -41.16 -33.05 94.91
N ARG A 255 -42.16 -32.68 94.11
CA ARG A 255 -43.45 -33.37 93.97
C ARG A 255 -43.33 -34.80 93.45
N ASP A 256 -42.51 -35.06 92.44
CA ASP A 256 -42.31 -36.42 91.88
C ASP A 256 -41.56 -37.33 92.85
N ILE A 257 -40.69 -36.76 93.70
CA ILE A 257 -39.98 -37.47 94.77
C ILE A 257 -40.94 -37.80 95.91
N LEU A 258 -41.83 -36.86 96.28
CA LEU A 258 -42.85 -37.06 97.30
C LEU A 258 -43.96 -38.03 96.87
N GLU A 259 -44.36 -38.01 95.60
CA GLU A 259 -45.35 -38.95 95.05
C GLU A 259 -44.81 -40.37 94.94
N ALA A 260 -43.50 -40.52 94.66
CA ALA A 260 -42.82 -41.81 94.76
C ALA A 260 -42.69 -42.32 96.21
N HIS A 261 -42.54 -41.43 97.20
CA HIS A 261 -42.61 -41.78 98.62
C HIS A 261 -44.02 -42.19 99.04
N ARG A 262 -45.04 -41.45 98.59
CA ARG A 262 -46.45 -41.74 98.87
C ARG A 262 -46.92 -43.07 98.28
N MET A 263 -46.52 -43.40 97.05
CA MET A 263 -46.82 -44.71 96.44
C MET A 263 -46.09 -45.88 97.14
N PHE A 264 -45.03 -45.59 97.89
CA PHE A 264 -44.34 -46.57 98.74
C PHE A 264 -45.12 -46.79 100.04
N GLU A 265 -45.60 -45.71 100.67
CA GLU A 265 -46.48 -45.78 101.86
C GLU A 265 -47.84 -46.41 101.57
N GLU A 266 -48.45 -46.17 100.39
CA GLU A 266 -49.74 -46.77 100.03
C GLU A 266 -49.64 -48.26 99.65
N ARG A 267 -48.43 -48.78 99.37
CA ARG A 267 -48.18 -50.21 99.15
C ARG A 267 -47.76 -50.96 100.42
N GLU A 268 -47.19 -50.26 101.39
CA GLU A 268 -46.97 -50.75 102.74
C GLU A 268 -48.31 -50.64 103.50
N GLY A 269 -49.21 -51.59 103.25
CA GLY A 269 -50.45 -51.69 104.00
C GLY A 269 -50.18 -51.67 105.51
N VAL A 270 -50.61 -50.58 106.15
CA VAL A 270 -50.96 -50.42 107.57
C VAL A 270 -50.26 -51.44 108.48
N PHE A 271 -48.97 -51.22 108.75
CA PHE A 271 -48.33 -51.87 109.89
C PHE A 271 -48.62 -51.00 111.12
N GLU A 272 -49.70 -51.33 111.83
CA GLU A 272 -50.08 -50.69 113.09
C GLU A 272 -48.87 -50.73 114.05
N ARG A 273 -48.41 -49.55 114.47
CA ARG A 273 -47.43 -49.43 115.57
C ARG A 273 -48.10 -49.95 116.84
N PRO A 274 -47.51 -50.92 117.57
CA PRO A 274 -47.96 -51.26 118.90
C PRO A 274 -47.70 -50.08 119.83
N GLU A 275 -48.73 -49.71 120.59
CA GLU A 275 -48.73 -48.67 121.61
C GLU A 275 -47.67 -48.95 122.70
N ASP A 276 -47.13 -47.85 123.24
CA ASP A 276 -46.18 -47.81 124.35
C ASP A 276 -46.77 -48.48 125.59
N VAL A 277 -46.28 -49.69 125.93
CA VAL A 277 -46.55 -50.35 127.21
C VAL A 277 -45.35 -50.10 128.13
N ASP A 278 -45.56 -49.23 129.12
CA ASP A 278 -44.72 -49.08 130.31
C ASP A 278 -44.55 -50.45 131.01
N VAL A 279 -43.33 -50.98 131.05
CA VAL A 279 -43.00 -52.14 131.89
C VAL A 279 -41.72 -51.89 132.67
N GLN A 280 -41.93 -51.86 133.99
CA GLN A 280 -40.94 -51.79 135.04
C GLN A 280 -39.91 -52.92 134.97
N GLN A 281 -38.67 -52.57 135.33
CA GLN A 281 -37.54 -53.48 135.47
C GLN A 281 -37.80 -54.52 136.56
N GLY A 282 -37.79 -55.80 136.18
CA GLY A 282 -37.70 -56.96 137.08
C GLY A 282 -36.61 -57.92 136.59
N PRO A 283 -35.64 -58.32 137.43
CA PRO A 283 -34.52 -59.14 136.99
C PRO A 283 -34.79 -60.62 137.29
N LEU A 284 -35.04 -61.45 136.28
CA LEU A 284 -35.02 -62.91 136.46
C LEU A 284 -34.50 -63.66 135.24
N ARG A 285 -33.46 -64.46 135.52
CA ARG A 285 -33.12 -65.79 135.01
C ARG A 285 -32.95 -66.01 133.51
N GLY A 286 -31.74 -66.46 133.18
CA GLY A 286 -31.38 -67.04 131.90
C GLY A 286 -32.06 -68.38 131.60
N GLU A 287 -31.69 -68.90 130.43
CA GLU A 287 -32.24 -70.06 129.71
C GLU A 287 -33.37 -69.76 128.71
N GLN A 288 -33.11 -68.89 127.73
CA GLN A 288 -33.89 -68.87 126.46
C GLN A 288 -33.10 -68.34 125.23
N LEU A 289 -31.76 -68.28 125.29
CA LEU A 289 -30.87 -67.72 124.26
C LEU A 289 -30.67 -68.60 122.98
N GLY A 290 -31.47 -69.63 122.78
CA GLY A 290 -31.35 -70.60 121.68
C GLY A 290 -32.31 -70.39 120.49
N MET A 291 -33.48 -69.80 120.72
CA MET A 291 -34.51 -69.59 119.68
C MET A 291 -34.41 -68.21 119.01
N ASP A 292 -33.97 -67.16 119.73
CA ASP A 292 -33.85 -65.80 119.18
C ASP A 292 -32.78 -65.66 118.08
N ARG A 293 -31.72 -66.47 118.13
CA ARG A 293 -30.67 -66.45 117.08
C ARG A 293 -31.15 -66.99 115.73
N ARG A 294 -32.26 -67.75 115.68
CA ARG A 294 -32.84 -68.24 114.42
C ARG A 294 -33.80 -67.23 113.80
N VAL A 295 -34.57 -66.51 114.62
CA VAL A 295 -35.48 -65.44 114.17
C VAL A 295 -34.66 -64.26 113.64
N ASN A 296 -33.60 -63.86 114.37
CA ASN A 296 -32.74 -62.75 113.95
C ASN A 296 -32.00 -63.02 112.63
N ARG A 297 -31.55 -64.25 112.38
CA ARG A 297 -30.96 -64.62 111.07
C ARG A 297 -31.97 -64.59 109.93
N GLN A 298 -33.23 -64.97 110.18
CA GLN A 298 -34.28 -64.90 109.17
C GLN A 298 -34.65 -63.45 108.84
N GLU A 299 -34.63 -62.57 109.83
CA GLU A 299 -34.82 -61.12 109.65
C GLU A 299 -33.63 -60.49 108.91
N GLU A 300 -32.40 -60.80 109.28
CA GLU A 300 -31.20 -60.36 108.55
C GLU A 300 -31.20 -60.84 107.08
N ASP A 301 -31.65 -62.07 106.81
CA ASP A 301 -31.79 -62.59 105.45
C ASP A 301 -32.91 -61.89 104.67
N ARG A 302 -34.03 -61.54 105.33
CA ARG A 302 -35.11 -60.75 104.73
C ARG A 302 -34.61 -59.34 104.43
N GLU A 303 -33.99 -58.66 105.37
CA GLU A 303 -33.38 -57.33 105.18
C GLU A 303 -32.34 -57.34 104.07
N MET A 304 -31.48 -58.35 104.01
CA MET A 304 -30.47 -58.46 102.96
C MET A 304 -31.14 -58.65 101.58
N LYS A 305 -32.21 -59.44 101.49
CA LYS A 305 -33.01 -59.59 100.26
C LYS A 305 -33.68 -58.26 99.88
N TYR A 306 -34.27 -57.53 100.83
CA TYR A 306 -34.85 -56.21 100.61
C TYR A 306 -33.81 -55.19 100.15
N ARG A 307 -32.64 -55.13 100.79
CA ARG A 307 -31.54 -54.25 100.37
C ARG A 307 -31.06 -54.57 98.96
N ARG A 308 -30.89 -55.85 98.61
CA ARG A 308 -30.51 -56.28 97.25
C ARG A 308 -31.58 -55.94 96.22
N TYR A 309 -32.86 -56.12 96.56
CA TYR A 309 -33.98 -55.76 95.70
C TYR A 309 -34.03 -54.24 95.46
N TYR A 310 -33.97 -53.45 96.53
CA TYR A 310 -33.98 -51.99 96.45
C TYR A 310 -32.78 -51.45 95.66
N GLN A 311 -31.58 -51.98 95.91
CA GLN A 311 -30.39 -51.64 95.12
C GLN A 311 -30.56 -51.99 93.64
N ARG A 312 -31.23 -53.11 93.29
CA ARG A 312 -31.51 -53.46 91.90
C ARG A 312 -32.49 -52.47 91.27
N VAL A 313 -33.59 -52.16 91.94
CA VAL A 313 -34.60 -51.18 91.46
C VAL A 313 -33.98 -49.80 91.26
N LEU A 314 -33.15 -49.33 92.18
CA LEU A 314 -32.43 -48.07 92.03
C LEU A 314 -31.45 -48.10 90.85
N LYS A 315 -30.69 -49.19 90.68
CA LYS A 315 -29.79 -49.36 89.54
C LYS A 315 -30.59 -49.35 88.22
N ASP A 316 -31.69 -50.07 88.15
CA ASP A 316 -32.54 -50.12 86.96
C ASP A 316 -33.12 -48.73 86.64
N ARG A 317 -33.63 -48.00 87.64
CA ARG A 317 -34.11 -46.62 87.48
C ARG A 317 -33.01 -45.66 87.03
N LEU A 318 -31.81 -45.77 87.61
CA LEU A 318 -30.65 -44.97 87.19
C LEU A 318 -30.25 -45.27 85.74
N THR A 319 -30.26 -46.54 85.33
CA THR A 319 -29.98 -46.91 83.94
C THR A 319 -31.08 -46.43 82.99
N ALA A 320 -32.34 -46.45 83.39
CA ALA A 320 -33.46 -45.91 82.62
C ALA A 320 -33.35 -44.39 82.45
N LEU A 321 -32.99 -43.66 83.51
CA LEU A 321 -32.75 -42.21 83.44
C LEU A 321 -31.58 -41.89 82.50
N ARG A 322 -30.45 -42.58 82.62
CA ARG A 322 -29.31 -42.43 81.69
C ARG A 322 -29.70 -42.73 80.24
N LYS A 323 -30.51 -43.76 80.00
CA LYS A 323 -31.03 -44.06 78.66
C LYS A 323 -31.92 -42.93 78.11
N ARG A 324 -32.78 -42.34 78.96
CA ARG A 324 -33.62 -41.20 78.59
C ARG A 324 -32.79 -39.95 78.29
N GLU A 325 -31.83 -39.61 79.15
CA GLU A 325 -30.89 -38.51 78.93
C GLU A 325 -30.11 -38.67 77.62
N LEU A 326 -29.62 -39.88 77.33
CA LEU A 326 -28.95 -40.18 76.05
C LEU A 326 -29.89 -40.05 74.86
N ALA A 327 -31.16 -40.45 74.98
CA ALA A 327 -32.15 -40.30 73.93
C ALA A 327 -32.49 -38.82 73.67
N ASP A 328 -32.65 -38.03 74.74
CA ASP A 328 -32.94 -36.60 74.63
C ASP A 328 -31.73 -35.82 74.10
N ALA A 329 -30.51 -36.17 74.53
CA ALA A 329 -29.28 -35.62 73.96
C ALA A 329 -29.13 -35.94 72.46
N ARG A 330 -29.52 -37.16 72.03
CA ARG A 330 -29.56 -37.53 70.61
C ARG A 330 -30.59 -36.69 69.84
N LYS A 331 -31.80 -36.50 70.38
CA LYS A 331 -32.83 -35.66 69.78
C LYS A 331 -32.38 -34.21 69.65
N GLN A 332 -31.75 -33.64 70.69
CA GLN A 332 -31.21 -32.28 70.67
C GLN A 332 -30.09 -32.13 69.63
N ARG A 333 -29.17 -33.10 69.54
CA ARG A 333 -28.11 -33.11 68.51
C ARG A 333 -28.71 -33.16 67.11
N PHE A 334 -29.71 -34.01 66.88
CA PHE A 334 -30.39 -34.10 65.59
C PHE A 334 -31.15 -32.79 65.25
N ALA A 335 -31.84 -32.20 66.22
CA ALA A 335 -32.52 -30.92 66.05
C ALA A 335 -31.53 -29.79 65.71
N HIS A 336 -30.38 -29.74 66.40
CA HIS A 336 -29.32 -28.78 66.10
C HIS A 336 -28.73 -29.00 64.69
N GLN A 337 -28.43 -30.24 64.32
CA GLN A 337 -27.95 -30.57 62.98
C GLN A 337 -28.96 -30.17 61.90
N ASN A 338 -30.25 -30.46 62.10
CA ASN A 338 -31.30 -30.05 61.17
C ASN A 338 -31.41 -28.52 61.08
N ALA A 339 -31.36 -27.81 62.21
CA ALA A 339 -31.37 -26.35 62.23
C ALA A 339 -30.17 -25.75 61.45
N THR A 340 -28.96 -26.30 61.64
CA THR A 340 -27.77 -25.87 60.88
C THR A 340 -27.91 -26.17 59.39
N HIS A 341 -28.51 -27.31 59.02
CA HIS A 341 -28.78 -27.66 57.63
C HIS A 341 -29.80 -26.70 56.99
N VAL A 342 -30.89 -26.39 57.68
CA VAL A 342 -31.91 -25.43 57.22
C VAL A 342 -31.30 -24.03 57.05
N ALA A 343 -30.45 -23.59 57.98
CA ALA A 343 -29.74 -22.31 57.86
C ALA A 343 -28.83 -22.27 56.62
N LYS A 344 -28.04 -23.33 56.38
CA LYS A 344 -27.21 -23.47 55.16
C LYS A 344 -28.06 -23.44 53.89
N VAL A 345 -29.19 -24.15 53.85
CA VAL A 345 -30.10 -24.13 52.69
C VAL A 345 -30.66 -22.73 52.44
N ARG A 346 -31.03 -21.98 53.49
CA ARG A 346 -31.48 -20.59 53.34
C ARG A 346 -30.37 -19.68 52.80
N GLN A 347 -29.14 -19.85 53.27
CA GLN A 347 -27.99 -19.12 52.76
C GLN A 347 -27.73 -19.40 51.27
N ILE A 348 -27.72 -20.67 50.87
CA ILE A 348 -27.56 -21.07 49.46
C ILE A 348 -28.67 -20.46 48.59
N LYS A 349 -29.93 -20.45 49.08
CA LYS A 349 -31.05 -19.82 48.36
C LYS A 349 -30.86 -18.30 48.21
N LYS A 350 -30.36 -17.63 49.25
CA LYS A 350 -30.05 -16.19 49.23
C LYS A 350 -28.94 -15.89 48.21
N GLU A 351 -27.84 -16.62 48.26
CA GLU A 351 -26.72 -16.47 47.33
C GLU A 351 -27.16 -16.70 45.87
N ARG A 352 -27.96 -17.74 45.61
CA ARG A 352 -28.53 -18.00 44.27
C ARG A 352 -29.44 -16.86 43.79
N LEU A 353 -30.20 -16.23 44.68
CA LEU A 353 -31.06 -15.10 44.32
C LEU A 353 -30.23 -13.85 44.01
N GLU A 354 -29.18 -13.60 44.78
CA GLU A 354 -28.22 -12.51 44.54
C GLU A 354 -27.48 -12.70 43.21
N GLU A 355 -27.04 -13.93 42.91
CA GLU A 355 -26.45 -14.28 41.62
C GLU A 355 -27.41 -14.05 40.45
N LYS A 356 -28.69 -14.47 40.57
CA LYS A 356 -29.72 -14.22 39.55
C LYS A 356 -29.93 -12.72 39.31
N LEU A 357 -30.01 -11.91 40.37
CA LEU A 357 -30.12 -10.46 40.26
C LEU A 357 -28.87 -9.84 39.61
N ARG A 358 -27.68 -10.34 39.95
CA ARG A 358 -26.43 -9.90 39.34
C ARG A 358 -26.40 -10.20 37.83
N LEU A 359 -26.80 -11.41 37.43
CA LEU A 359 -26.89 -11.81 36.03
C LEU A 359 -27.93 -10.97 35.27
N ALA A 360 -29.09 -10.70 35.86
CA ALA A 360 -30.11 -9.85 35.26
C ALA A 360 -29.58 -8.42 35.00
N ARG A 361 -28.88 -7.82 35.98
CA ARG A 361 -28.25 -6.50 35.81
C ARG A 361 -27.17 -6.49 34.73
N LEU A 362 -26.35 -7.55 34.65
CA LEU A 362 -25.34 -7.69 33.60
C LEU A 362 -25.99 -7.83 32.21
N SER A 363 -27.05 -8.63 32.10
CA SER A 363 -27.82 -8.78 30.86
C SER A 363 -28.43 -7.46 30.40
N GLN A 364 -29.02 -6.68 31.31
CA GLN A 364 -29.58 -5.36 30.99
C GLN A 364 -28.49 -4.38 30.52
N ARG A 365 -27.31 -4.39 31.16
CA ARG A 365 -26.17 -3.55 30.75
C ARG A 365 -25.66 -3.93 29.36
N LEU A 366 -25.56 -5.22 29.06
CA LEU A 366 -25.17 -5.71 27.73
C LEU A 366 -26.18 -5.28 26.68
N HIS A 367 -27.48 -5.41 26.95
CA HIS A 367 -28.53 -4.99 26.02
C HIS A 367 -28.45 -3.49 25.70
N LEU A 368 -28.30 -2.63 26.70
CA LEU A 368 -28.11 -1.19 26.51
C LEU A 368 -26.84 -0.86 25.72
N GLN A 369 -25.76 -1.63 25.93
CA GLN A 369 -24.52 -1.47 25.16
C GLN A 369 -24.70 -1.86 23.69
N ASP A 370 -25.43 -2.93 23.42
CA ASP A 370 -25.72 -3.38 22.06
C ASP A 370 -26.67 -2.42 21.33
N GLU A 371 -27.67 -1.86 22.03
CA GLU A 371 -28.48 -0.75 21.49
C GLU A 371 -27.61 0.47 21.16
N GLY A 372 -26.69 0.85 22.04
CA GLY A 372 -25.75 1.94 21.81
C GLY A 372 -24.87 1.70 20.58
N ARG A 373 -24.35 0.48 20.42
CA ARG A 373 -23.60 0.06 19.22
C ARG A 373 -24.46 0.08 17.97
N GLY A 374 -25.72 -0.35 18.04
CA GLY A 374 -26.67 -0.28 16.94
C GLY A 374 -26.89 1.16 16.46
N ARG A 375 -27.18 2.08 17.38
CA ARG A 375 -27.35 3.52 17.07
C ARG A 375 -26.09 4.13 16.46
N LEU A 376 -24.91 3.80 16.99
CA LEU A 376 -23.63 4.25 16.43
C LEU A 376 -23.39 3.71 15.01
N SER A 377 -23.68 2.43 14.77
CA SER A 377 -23.61 1.82 13.44
C SER A 377 -24.54 2.53 12.45
N ASP A 378 -25.77 2.85 12.85
CA ASP A 378 -26.73 3.52 11.98
C ASP A 378 -26.34 4.98 11.69
N LEU A 379 -25.80 5.69 12.68
CA LEU A 379 -25.21 7.03 12.47
C LEU A 379 -24.03 6.97 11.51
N TYR A 380 -23.14 5.99 11.68
CA TYR A 380 -21.99 5.79 10.78
C TYR A 380 -22.45 5.51 9.34
N LYS A 381 -23.46 4.64 9.15
CA LYS A 381 -24.07 4.39 7.84
C LYS A 381 -24.65 5.68 7.23
N LYS A 382 -25.36 6.50 8.01
CA LYS A 382 -25.91 7.80 7.56
C LYS A 382 -24.82 8.79 7.16
N ILE A 383 -23.73 8.88 7.92
CA ILE A 383 -22.58 9.73 7.57
C ILE A 383 -21.93 9.24 6.28
N LEU A 384 -21.71 7.92 6.15
CA LEU A 384 -21.15 7.34 4.94
C LEU A 384 -22.02 7.60 3.69
N THR A 385 -23.35 7.47 3.78
CA THR A 385 -24.23 7.75 2.65
C THR A 385 -24.27 9.23 2.30
N ALA A 386 -24.22 10.13 3.29
CA ALA A 386 -24.10 11.57 3.08
C ALA A 386 -22.79 11.94 2.38
N LEU A 387 -21.65 11.38 2.82
CA LEU A 387 -20.35 11.60 2.18
C LEU A 387 -20.29 11.06 0.75
N HIS A 388 -20.90 9.89 0.49
CA HIS A 388 -20.98 9.35 -0.87
C HIS A 388 -21.85 10.22 -1.78
N ARG A 389 -22.93 10.81 -1.24
CA ARG A 389 -23.77 11.74 -1.98
C ARG A 389 -23.01 13.03 -2.30
N GLN A 390 -22.32 13.61 -1.31
CA GLN A 390 -21.52 14.81 -1.48
C GLN A 390 -20.43 14.59 -2.55
N ARG A 391 -19.69 13.49 -2.46
CA ARG A 391 -18.67 13.15 -3.47
C ARG A 391 -19.24 13.04 -4.89
N LYS A 392 -20.46 12.48 -5.04
CA LYS A 392 -21.14 12.44 -6.34
C LYS A 392 -21.59 13.81 -6.83
N GLU A 393 -21.90 14.73 -5.94
CA GLU A 393 -22.21 16.13 -6.29
C GLU A 393 -20.94 16.86 -6.71
N ASP A 394 -19.83 16.71 -5.98
CA ASP A 394 -18.51 17.25 -6.34
C ASP A 394 -18.05 16.71 -7.71
N ASP A 395 -18.13 15.39 -7.94
CA ASP A 395 -17.76 14.77 -9.23
C ASP A 395 -18.62 15.32 -10.40
N ARG A 396 -19.90 15.66 -10.14
CA ARG A 396 -20.78 16.29 -11.15
C ARG A 396 -20.39 17.73 -11.42
N GLU A 397 -20.04 18.49 -10.39
CA GLU A 397 -19.55 19.87 -10.53
C GLU A 397 -18.24 19.91 -11.31
N ASP A 398 -17.29 19.03 -11.00
CA ASP A 398 -16.01 18.94 -11.70
C ASP A 398 -16.20 18.50 -13.16
N ALA A 399 -17.10 17.54 -13.43
CA ALA A 399 -17.47 17.18 -14.79
C ALA A 399 -18.10 18.37 -15.56
N ALA A 400 -18.93 19.17 -14.91
CA ALA A 400 -19.52 20.36 -15.50
C ALA A 400 -18.45 21.43 -15.80
N ARG A 401 -17.50 21.64 -14.87
CA ARG A 401 -16.35 22.56 -15.05
C ARG A 401 -15.46 22.13 -16.21
N LEU A 402 -15.11 20.85 -16.29
CA LEU A 402 -14.31 20.31 -17.39
C LEU A 402 -15.02 20.48 -18.74
N LYS A 403 -16.34 20.25 -18.78
CA LYS A 403 -17.12 20.47 -20.01
C LYS A 403 -17.15 21.95 -20.41
N ALA A 404 -17.27 22.87 -19.46
CA ALA A 404 -17.22 24.30 -19.72
C ALA A 404 -15.83 24.75 -20.24
N LEU A 405 -14.74 24.23 -19.65
CA LEU A 405 -13.38 24.49 -20.12
C LEU A 405 -13.15 23.95 -21.53
N HIS A 406 -13.66 22.76 -21.84
CA HIS A 406 -13.55 22.19 -23.18
C HIS A 406 -14.29 23.03 -24.22
N LEU A 407 -15.51 23.49 -23.91
CA LEU A 407 -16.27 24.39 -24.77
C LEU A 407 -15.57 25.74 -24.99
N ALA A 408 -14.96 26.31 -23.94
CA ALA A 408 -14.20 27.54 -24.04
C ALA A 408 -12.94 27.37 -24.91
N TRP A 409 -12.23 26.25 -24.75
CA TRP A 409 -11.08 25.91 -25.58
C TRP A 409 -11.48 25.71 -27.04
N GLN A 410 -12.61 25.04 -27.30
CA GLN A 410 -13.13 24.84 -28.64
C GLN A 410 -13.48 26.18 -29.31
N ALA A 411 -14.16 27.08 -28.60
CA ALA A 411 -14.45 28.42 -29.11
C ALA A 411 -13.17 29.20 -29.44
N GLN A 412 -12.13 29.12 -28.59
CA GLN A 412 -10.84 29.74 -28.87
C GLN A 412 -10.14 29.12 -30.08
N SER A 413 -10.26 27.80 -30.28
CA SER A 413 -9.74 27.11 -31.46
C SER A 413 -10.45 27.59 -32.73
N ASP A 414 -11.78 27.69 -32.70
CA ASP A 414 -12.58 28.18 -33.83
C ASP A 414 -12.24 29.65 -34.18
N ASP A 415 -12.03 30.49 -33.17
CA ASP A 415 -11.58 31.88 -33.35
C ASP A 415 -10.18 31.96 -33.99
N LEU A 416 -9.25 31.09 -33.58
CA LEU A 416 -7.92 31.00 -34.18
C LEU A 416 -7.98 30.50 -35.62
N GLU A 417 -8.78 29.48 -35.90
CA GLU A 417 -8.99 28.98 -37.26
C GLU A 417 -9.55 30.07 -38.18
N LYS A 418 -10.51 30.85 -37.68
CA LYS A 418 -11.05 32.00 -38.40
C LYS A 418 -9.98 33.06 -38.66
N PHE A 419 -9.18 33.41 -37.65
CA PHE A 419 -8.07 34.36 -37.80
C PHE A 419 -7.04 33.90 -38.85
N PHE A 420 -6.63 32.63 -38.82
CA PHE A 420 -5.70 32.09 -39.80
C PHE A 420 -6.29 32.06 -41.21
N LYS A 421 -7.58 31.74 -41.34
CA LYS A 421 -8.28 31.78 -42.63
C LYS A 421 -8.28 33.19 -43.21
N GLU A 422 -8.65 34.19 -42.43
CA GLU A 422 -8.60 35.61 -42.83
C GLU A 422 -7.18 36.03 -43.22
N ARG A 423 -6.16 35.56 -42.49
CA ARG A 423 -4.76 35.88 -42.81
C ARG A 423 -4.28 35.22 -44.11
N VAL A 424 -4.69 33.99 -44.38
CA VAL A 424 -4.39 33.29 -45.64
C VAL A 424 -5.07 34.00 -46.81
N GLU A 425 -6.34 34.39 -46.66
CA GLU A 425 -7.07 35.16 -47.69
C GLU A 425 -6.35 36.48 -48.01
N LEU A 426 -5.90 37.24 -47.00
CA LEU A 426 -5.11 38.46 -47.21
C LEU A 426 -3.77 38.22 -47.93
N ILE A 427 -3.08 37.11 -47.63
CA ILE A 427 -1.83 36.76 -48.32
C ILE A 427 -2.12 36.43 -49.78
N VAL A 428 -3.17 35.65 -50.05
CA VAL A 428 -3.59 35.31 -51.42
C VAL A 428 -3.95 36.57 -52.20
N GLU A 429 -4.69 37.52 -51.61
CA GLU A 429 -5.00 38.80 -52.24
C GLU A 429 -3.74 39.63 -52.52
N HIS A 430 -2.79 39.67 -51.58
CA HIS A 430 -1.51 40.36 -51.76
C HIS A 430 -0.65 39.72 -52.86
N GLU A 431 -0.58 38.38 -52.93
CA GLU A 431 0.14 37.67 -53.98
C GLU A 431 -0.52 37.87 -55.35
N GLN A 432 -1.85 37.87 -55.42
CA GLN A 432 -2.58 38.20 -56.65
C GLN A 432 -2.35 39.66 -57.06
N GLY A 433 -2.32 40.60 -56.11
CA GLY A 433 -1.98 42.00 -56.36
C GLY A 433 -0.56 42.15 -56.92
N SER A 434 0.44 41.57 -56.25
CA SER A 434 1.83 41.58 -56.71
C SER A 434 2.00 40.88 -58.06
N GLY A 435 1.27 39.77 -58.28
CA GLY A 435 1.23 39.08 -59.57
C GLY A 435 0.67 39.96 -60.70
N ARG A 436 -0.40 40.72 -60.43
CA ARG A 436 -0.96 41.70 -61.38
C ARG A 436 0.01 42.84 -61.67
N GLU A 437 0.69 43.38 -60.67
CA GLU A 437 1.72 44.41 -60.85
C GLU A 437 2.91 43.90 -61.68
N ARG A 438 3.38 42.67 -61.41
CA ARG A 438 4.42 42.02 -62.23
C ARG A 438 3.96 41.77 -63.66
N ALA A 439 2.71 41.36 -63.86
CA ALA A 439 2.16 41.18 -65.20
C ALA A 439 2.04 42.52 -65.96
N GLN A 440 1.64 43.59 -65.28
CA GLN A 440 1.57 44.93 -65.88
C GLN A 440 2.95 45.48 -66.25
N THR A 441 3.94 45.30 -65.39
CA THR A 441 5.33 45.71 -65.68
C THR A 441 5.92 44.91 -66.84
N MET A 442 5.75 43.58 -66.86
CA MET A 442 6.17 42.78 -68.03
C MET A 442 5.45 43.20 -69.32
N ALA A 443 4.15 43.50 -69.28
CA ALA A 443 3.41 43.94 -70.46
C ALA A 443 3.86 45.34 -70.95
N LEU A 444 4.31 46.22 -70.05
CA LEU A 444 4.91 47.50 -70.41
C LEU A 444 6.28 47.29 -71.06
N GLU A 445 7.14 46.47 -70.45
CA GLU A 445 8.45 46.12 -71.01
C GLU A 445 8.32 45.45 -72.39
N GLU A 446 7.35 44.56 -72.57
CA GLU A 446 7.09 43.90 -73.86
C GLU A 446 6.63 44.91 -74.93
N ARG A 447 5.82 45.91 -74.56
CA ARG A 447 5.45 47.01 -75.46
C ARG A 447 6.66 47.86 -75.83
N GLU A 448 7.49 48.22 -74.85
CA GLU A 448 8.72 48.99 -75.08
C GLU A 448 9.69 48.23 -75.99
N LEU A 449 9.90 46.92 -75.74
CA LEU A 449 10.71 46.06 -76.60
C LEU A 449 10.12 45.95 -78.01
N SER A 450 8.80 45.77 -78.12
CA SER A 450 8.12 45.73 -79.42
C SER A 450 8.28 47.03 -80.20
N ASP A 451 8.21 48.18 -79.53
CA ASP A 451 8.42 49.48 -80.16
C ASP A 451 9.88 49.70 -80.55
N LEU A 452 10.84 49.21 -79.76
CA LEU A 452 12.26 49.19 -80.13
C LEU A 452 12.51 48.32 -81.36
N PHE A 453 11.91 47.12 -81.43
CA PHE A 453 12.01 46.26 -82.60
C PHE A 453 11.41 46.93 -83.84
N ARG A 454 10.22 47.53 -83.75
CA ARG A 454 9.64 48.29 -84.87
C ARG A 454 10.54 49.43 -85.34
N ARG A 455 11.15 50.18 -84.41
CA ARG A 455 12.10 51.25 -84.76
C ARG A 455 13.34 50.68 -85.44
N ALA A 456 13.90 49.58 -84.93
CA ALA A 456 15.04 48.91 -85.52
C ALA A 456 14.73 48.33 -86.91
N GLU A 457 13.52 47.80 -87.11
CA GLU A 457 13.02 47.35 -88.41
C GLU A 457 12.89 48.52 -89.38
N MET A 458 12.25 49.63 -88.97
CA MET A 458 12.17 50.84 -89.79
C MET A 458 13.56 51.38 -90.15
N ASP A 459 14.50 51.38 -89.21
CA ASP A 459 15.89 51.79 -89.47
C ASP A 459 16.60 50.83 -90.42
N TYR A 460 16.34 49.53 -90.30
CA TYR A 460 16.89 48.52 -91.20
C TYR A 460 16.30 48.66 -92.60
N GLU A 461 14.98 48.82 -92.73
CA GLU A 461 14.28 49.08 -93.99
C GLU A 461 14.73 50.38 -94.64
N ALA A 462 14.93 51.46 -93.87
CA ALA A 462 15.45 52.73 -94.36
C ALA A 462 16.90 52.57 -94.87
N ARG A 463 17.75 51.83 -94.15
CA ARG A 463 19.11 51.52 -94.58
C ARG A 463 19.12 50.64 -95.83
N LEU A 464 18.24 49.64 -95.90
CA LEU A 464 18.11 48.76 -97.05
C LEU A 464 17.62 49.53 -98.28
N SER A 465 16.60 50.38 -98.11
CA SER A 465 16.09 51.28 -99.16
C SER A 465 17.19 52.21 -99.64
N SER A 466 17.95 52.83 -98.73
CA SER A 466 19.09 53.67 -99.09
C SER A 466 20.19 52.90 -99.85
N GLN A 467 20.44 51.63 -99.49
CA GLN A 467 21.38 50.79 -100.23
C GLN A 467 20.87 50.44 -101.63
N LEU A 468 19.58 50.11 -101.77
CA LEU A 468 18.96 49.83 -103.07
C LEU A 468 18.94 51.07 -103.96
N GLU A 469 18.65 52.25 -103.41
CA GLU A 469 18.78 53.53 -104.12
C GLU A 469 20.22 53.78 -104.57
N GLN A 470 21.21 53.55 -103.69
CA GLN A 470 22.62 53.65 -104.07
C GLN A 470 22.98 52.70 -105.20
N GLN A 471 22.52 51.45 -105.15
CA GLN A 471 22.74 50.47 -106.22
C GLN A 471 22.03 50.88 -107.51
N ALA A 472 20.83 51.44 -107.44
CA ALA A 472 20.11 51.95 -108.61
C ALA A 472 20.84 53.14 -109.25
N VAL A 473 21.41 54.04 -108.45
CA VAL A 473 22.26 55.14 -108.94
C VAL A 473 23.55 54.61 -109.56
N GLU A 474 24.19 53.62 -108.95
CA GLU A 474 25.39 52.97 -109.51
C GLU A 474 25.07 52.23 -110.81
N ALA A 475 23.97 51.48 -110.87
CA ALA A 475 23.50 50.80 -112.08
C ALA A 475 23.16 51.81 -113.19
N ALA A 476 22.48 52.91 -112.88
CA ALA A 476 22.22 53.98 -113.85
C ALA A 476 23.51 54.67 -114.33
N ALA A 477 24.52 54.79 -113.47
CA ALA A 477 25.84 55.28 -113.88
C ALA A 477 26.57 54.28 -114.77
N GLU A 478 26.46 52.97 -114.50
CA GLU A 478 26.98 51.90 -115.36
C GLU A 478 26.27 51.85 -116.71
N GLU A 479 24.95 52.04 -116.76
CA GLU A 479 24.18 52.15 -118.00
C GLU A 479 24.60 53.37 -118.82
N ARG A 480 24.83 54.53 -118.18
CA ARG A 480 25.37 55.72 -118.86
C ARG A 480 26.77 55.44 -119.42
N TYR A 481 27.63 54.80 -118.63
CA TYR A 481 28.95 54.39 -119.08
C TYR A 481 28.87 53.38 -120.24
N HIS A 482 27.96 52.41 -120.18
CA HIS A 482 27.75 51.45 -121.27
C HIS A 482 27.17 52.10 -122.51
N ALA A 483 26.27 53.07 -122.37
CA ALA A 483 25.73 53.86 -123.47
C ALA A 483 26.82 54.74 -124.12
N GLU A 484 27.70 55.35 -123.32
CA GLU A 484 28.89 56.09 -123.82
C GLU A 484 29.87 55.16 -124.55
N VAL A 485 30.14 53.97 -124.00
CA VAL A 485 30.99 52.97 -124.66
C VAL A 485 30.34 52.46 -125.94
N GLN A 486 29.03 52.20 -125.95
CA GLN A 486 28.26 51.80 -127.14
C GLN A 486 28.24 52.91 -128.20
N HIS A 487 28.12 54.18 -127.79
CA HIS A 487 28.23 55.33 -128.68
C HIS A 487 29.63 55.43 -129.30
N ALA A 488 30.69 55.31 -128.49
CA ALA A 488 32.06 55.27 -128.97
C ALA A 488 32.34 54.05 -129.87
N TYR A 489 31.70 52.90 -129.60
CA TYR A 489 31.79 51.69 -130.42
C TYR A 489 31.04 51.86 -131.75
N LYS A 490 29.88 52.54 -131.76
CA LYS A 490 29.15 52.91 -132.99
C LYS A 490 29.90 53.97 -133.82
N GLU A 491 30.56 54.93 -133.19
CA GLU A 491 31.47 55.86 -133.87
C GLU A 491 32.68 55.14 -134.50
N LEU A 492 33.19 54.08 -133.85
CA LEU A 492 34.25 53.23 -134.39
C LEU A 492 33.75 52.31 -135.54
N LEU A 493 32.51 51.85 -135.50
CA LEU A 493 31.93 50.94 -136.50
C LEU A 493 31.33 51.63 -137.73
N HIS A 494 31.12 52.94 -137.72
CA HIS A 494 30.69 53.70 -138.90
C HIS A 494 31.85 54.18 -139.79
N MET A 495 33.06 53.62 -139.62
CA MET A 495 34.20 53.91 -140.50
C MET A 495 34.55 52.82 -141.52
N GLU A 496 33.80 51.71 -141.62
CA GLU A 496 34.08 50.69 -142.63
C GLU A 496 32.80 50.14 -143.28
N ASP A 497 32.34 50.86 -144.32
CA ASP A 497 31.67 50.25 -145.47
C ASP A 497 32.69 49.38 -146.22
N TRP A 498 32.80 48.10 -145.89
CA TRP A 498 33.45 47.14 -146.78
C TRP A 498 32.55 45.92 -147.00
N SER A 499 31.92 45.95 -148.17
CA SER A 499 31.14 44.89 -148.75
C SER A 499 32.03 43.72 -149.18
N GLY A 500 31.47 42.51 -149.08
CA GLY A 500 31.64 41.50 -150.13
C GLY A 500 32.91 40.64 -150.11
N ALA A 501 32.69 39.41 -149.63
CA ALA A 501 33.05 38.16 -150.31
C ALA A 501 34.44 37.51 -150.10
N SER A 502 34.31 36.19 -149.88
CA SER A 502 35.24 35.09 -150.19
C SER A 502 36.30 34.67 -149.17
N ARG A 503 35.95 33.55 -148.52
CA ARG A 503 36.70 32.28 -148.43
C ARG A 503 37.99 32.24 -147.61
N ASP A 504 37.88 31.47 -146.52
CA ASP A 504 38.78 30.39 -146.10
C ASP A 504 40.08 30.22 -146.89
N ARG A 505 41.22 30.44 -146.21
CA ARG A 505 42.20 29.38 -145.85
C ARG A 505 43.42 29.94 -145.14
N PHE A 506 43.63 29.40 -143.94
CA PHE A 506 44.90 29.03 -143.29
C PHE A 506 46.10 30.00 -143.20
N LEU A 507 46.40 30.28 -141.93
CA LEU A 507 47.70 30.53 -141.28
C LEU A 507 48.63 31.60 -141.86
N GLY A 508 48.72 32.68 -141.08
CA GLY A 508 49.96 32.97 -140.36
C GLY A 508 50.89 33.94 -141.04
N VAL A 509 50.65 35.24 -140.91
CA VAL A 509 51.70 36.26 -140.93
C VAL A 509 51.31 37.39 -139.97
N ARG A 510 52.27 37.77 -139.12
CA ARG A 510 52.20 38.85 -138.13
C ARG A 510 51.81 40.21 -138.73
N PRO A 511 50.91 40.97 -138.08
CA PRO A 511 50.86 42.42 -138.24
C PRO A 511 50.75 43.11 -136.85
N ASN A 512 51.06 44.37 -136.60
CA ASN A 512 51.74 45.46 -137.28
C ASN A 512 51.95 46.48 -136.13
N THR A 513 53.15 47.01 -135.94
CA THR A 513 53.59 47.67 -134.69
C THR A 513 52.86 48.99 -134.37
N ALA A 514 52.02 49.50 -135.28
CA ALA A 514 51.16 50.66 -135.04
C ALA A 514 49.85 50.33 -134.26
N PHE A 515 49.32 49.10 -134.39
CA PHE A 515 48.10 48.69 -133.68
C PHE A 515 48.38 48.40 -132.20
N GLU A 516 49.53 47.79 -131.88
CA GLU A 516 49.97 47.55 -130.50
C GLU A 516 50.20 48.84 -129.70
N GLN A 517 50.67 49.92 -130.35
CA GLN A 517 50.88 51.19 -129.65
C GLN A 517 49.57 51.89 -129.30
N ARG A 518 48.54 51.80 -130.16
CA ARG A 518 47.19 52.29 -129.84
C ARG A 518 46.49 51.44 -128.79
N LEU A 519 46.62 50.10 -128.86
CA LEU A 519 46.15 49.20 -127.81
C LEU A 519 46.86 49.44 -126.47
N LYS A 520 48.16 49.77 -126.47
CA LYS A 520 48.89 50.16 -125.25
C LYS A 520 48.38 51.48 -124.68
N GLN A 521 48.08 52.50 -125.49
CA GLN A 521 47.49 53.74 -124.98
C GLN A 521 46.06 53.55 -124.45
N VAL A 522 45.24 52.72 -125.09
CA VAL A 522 43.90 52.36 -124.59
C VAL A 522 44.01 51.55 -123.29
N ARG A 523 44.96 50.60 -123.18
CA ARG A 523 45.24 49.87 -121.94
C ARG A 523 45.68 50.80 -120.83
N VAL A 524 46.61 51.72 -121.09
CA VAL A 524 47.07 52.69 -120.08
C VAL A 524 45.91 53.58 -119.61
N ARG A 525 45.05 54.07 -120.51
CA ARG A 525 43.87 54.85 -120.11
C ARG A 525 42.86 54.01 -119.32
N ALA A 526 42.59 52.77 -119.73
CA ALA A 526 41.72 51.85 -119.02
C ALA A 526 42.27 51.46 -117.63
N ASP A 527 43.58 51.25 -117.51
CA ASP A 527 44.24 50.92 -116.25
C ASP A 527 44.31 52.13 -115.31
N THR A 528 44.47 53.34 -115.87
CA THR A 528 44.40 54.58 -115.08
C THR A 528 42.98 54.81 -114.55
N ALA A 529 41.94 54.57 -115.36
CA ALA A 529 40.55 54.62 -114.93
C ALA A 529 40.23 53.55 -113.88
N ARG A 530 40.69 52.29 -114.07
CA ARG A 530 40.56 51.22 -113.08
C ARG A 530 41.30 51.54 -111.78
N SER A 531 42.47 52.16 -111.85
CA SER A 531 43.21 52.56 -110.65
C SER A 531 42.53 53.71 -109.91
N ARG A 532 41.87 54.63 -110.63
CA ARG A 532 41.10 55.74 -110.02
C ARG A 532 39.83 55.20 -109.33
N MET A 533 39.09 54.30 -109.98
CA MET A 533 37.95 53.61 -109.37
C MET A 533 38.35 52.74 -108.18
N LYS A 534 39.47 52.01 -108.25
CA LYS A 534 39.98 51.26 -107.08
C LYS A 534 40.34 52.18 -105.92
N LYS A 535 40.93 53.36 -106.18
CA LYS A 535 41.22 54.35 -105.14
C LYS A 535 39.93 54.92 -104.52
N GLU A 536 38.94 55.29 -105.33
CA GLU A 536 37.65 55.76 -104.82
C GLU A 536 36.89 54.70 -104.03
N ARG A 537 36.88 53.44 -104.50
CA ARG A 537 36.25 52.32 -103.78
C ARG A 537 36.96 52.04 -102.46
N LYS A 538 38.29 52.17 -102.41
CA LYS A 538 39.07 52.08 -101.16
C LYS A 538 38.75 53.23 -100.21
N HIS A 539 38.58 54.46 -100.74
CA HIS A 539 38.23 55.64 -99.94
C HIS A 539 36.80 55.56 -99.37
N ARG A 540 35.82 55.05 -100.14
CA ARG A 540 34.46 54.79 -99.66
C ARG A 540 34.42 53.69 -98.59
N ASN A 541 35.19 52.62 -98.76
CA ASN A 541 35.30 51.56 -97.76
C ASN A 541 35.97 52.04 -96.46
N LEU A 542 36.96 52.91 -96.55
CA LEU A 542 37.57 53.57 -95.39
C LEU A 542 36.55 54.46 -94.65
N ASN A 543 35.77 55.28 -95.36
CA ASN A 543 34.72 56.08 -94.71
C ASN A 543 33.60 55.23 -94.10
N ARG A 544 33.29 54.05 -94.67
CA ARG A 544 32.34 53.09 -94.08
C ARG A 544 32.87 52.43 -92.80
N ALA A 545 34.19 52.20 -92.73
CA ALA A 545 34.83 51.59 -91.57
C ALA A 545 34.98 52.57 -90.39
N TYR A 546 35.17 53.87 -90.66
CA TYR A 546 35.39 54.89 -89.64
C TYR A 546 34.15 55.75 -89.30
N GLY A 547 33.03 55.61 -90.03
CA GLY A 547 31.80 56.39 -89.82
C GLY A 547 30.73 55.77 -88.92
N ARG A 548 30.97 54.61 -88.28
CA ARG A 548 30.05 53.97 -87.31
C ARG A 548 30.51 54.22 -85.87
N GLY A 549 30.57 55.48 -85.49
CA GLY A 549 30.96 55.91 -84.15
C GLY A 549 30.32 57.24 -83.80
N SER A 550 29.00 57.24 -83.65
CA SER A 550 28.18 58.22 -82.95
C SER A 550 26.96 57.53 -82.40
#